data_AF-A0A0F9AN12-F1
#
_entry.id   AF-A0A0F9AN12-F1
#
_cell.length_a   1.000
_cell.length_b   1.000
_cell.length_c   1.000
_cell.angle_alpha   90.00
_cell.angle_beta   90.00
_cell.angle_gamma   90.00
#
_symmetry.space_group_name_H-M   'P 1'
#
loop_
_entity.id
_entity.type
_entity.pdbx_description
1 polymer ?
#
loop_
_entity_poly.entity_id
_entity_poly.type
_entity_poly.pdbx_seq_one_letter_code
_entity_poly.pdbx_strand_id
1 'polypeptide(L)'
;MSPNNFNKGLLTRYTESECKRQLFLELAQVKPDVWFTDNRSIERIKQKHLHIDLLPLLGKIFEQKVYSHLVKYNGVKFNVKENGEVDETYLNPLIFGQLYDELINNPSEDIILLEFQYETPEYFFNEIFPPKNKVKEIPVNYGEQRPDIIILGNSFNKRKEKTLELLSDGTIREVQGSELNSRFGINIIDIKNIREDHIGKKQFIEILFYLWTLTSYLSEHKLNDKFFVRIDFNGIFPQYNEDILKTLHSLDDILDLTIQLNWEQMHQAFLDIIKKIKKLWIKAPIPIESIPVNIQASCG
;
A
#
# COMPACT_ATOMS: atom_id res chain seq x y z
N MET A 1 -7.16 19.53 -9.24
CA MET A 1 -6.89 18.14 -9.68
C MET A 1 -8.16 17.33 -9.52
N SER A 2 -8.46 16.41 -10.45
CA SER A 2 -9.59 15.49 -10.30
C SER A 2 -9.26 14.46 -9.21
N PRO A 3 -10.17 14.13 -8.29
CA PRO A 3 -9.89 13.24 -7.16
C PRO A 3 -9.47 11.85 -7.64
N ASN A 4 -8.46 11.26 -6.98
CA ASN A 4 -8.03 9.89 -7.23
C ASN A 4 -9.14 8.93 -6.80
N ASN A 5 -9.76 8.23 -7.75
CA ASN A 5 -10.86 7.33 -7.48
C ASN A 5 -10.44 5.85 -7.50
N PHE A 6 -9.20 5.55 -7.88
CA PHE A 6 -8.55 4.27 -7.60
C PHE A 6 -7.44 4.48 -6.56
N ASN A 7 -7.72 4.09 -5.33
CA ASN A 7 -6.80 4.27 -4.20
C ASN A 7 -7.02 3.16 -3.16
N LYS A 8 -6.14 3.09 -2.16
CA LYS A 8 -6.25 2.16 -1.02
C LYS A 8 -7.64 2.13 -0.39
N GLY A 9 -8.27 3.29 -0.21
CA GLY A 9 -9.61 3.41 0.38
C GLY A 9 -10.71 2.73 -0.43
N LEU A 10 -10.64 2.75 -1.77
CA LEU A 10 -11.54 1.99 -2.64
C LEU A 10 -11.45 0.49 -2.34
N LEU A 11 -10.23 -0.03 -2.25
CA LEU A 11 -9.97 -1.46 -2.03
C LEU A 11 -10.42 -1.88 -0.62
N THR A 12 -10.12 -1.06 0.39
CA THR A 12 -10.57 -1.26 1.79
C THR A 12 -12.10 -1.29 1.86
N ARG A 13 -12.80 -0.31 1.28
CA ARG A 13 -14.28 -0.27 1.26
C ARG A 13 -14.89 -1.46 0.54
N TYR A 14 -14.29 -1.87 -0.58
CA TYR A 14 -14.77 -3.04 -1.31
C TYR A 14 -14.55 -4.34 -0.51
N THR A 15 -13.47 -4.42 0.27
CA THR A 15 -13.22 -5.56 1.17
C THR A 15 -14.28 -5.68 2.27
N GLU A 16 -14.79 -4.56 2.77
CA GLU A 16 -15.85 -4.55 3.80
C GLU A 16 -17.24 -4.80 3.22
N SER A 17 -17.56 -4.21 2.07
CA SER A 17 -18.90 -4.23 1.49
C SER A 17 -19.14 -5.40 0.53
N GLU A 18 -18.08 -5.92 -0.08
CA GLU A 18 -18.10 -6.83 -1.23
C GLU A 18 -19.03 -6.39 -2.38
N CYS A 19 -19.37 -5.10 -2.41
CA CYS A 19 -20.45 -4.58 -3.23
C CYS A 19 -19.97 -4.23 -4.65
N LYS A 20 -20.23 -5.13 -5.60
CA LYS A 20 -19.73 -4.98 -6.99
C LYS A 20 -20.28 -3.74 -7.69
N ARG A 21 -21.55 -3.40 -7.47
CA ARG A 21 -22.16 -2.22 -8.09
C ARG A 21 -21.57 -0.93 -7.52
N GLN A 22 -21.39 -0.84 -6.21
CA GLN A 22 -20.73 0.29 -5.57
C GLN A 22 -19.28 0.46 -6.05
N LEU A 23 -18.50 -0.64 -6.09
CA LEU A 23 -17.14 -0.65 -6.65
C LEU A 23 -17.11 -0.09 -8.07
N PHE A 24 -18.04 -0.53 -8.92
CA PHE A 24 -18.14 -0.05 -10.30
C PHE A 24 -18.47 1.45 -10.39
N LEU A 25 -19.42 1.92 -9.57
CA LEU A 25 -19.79 3.34 -9.51
C LEU A 25 -18.62 4.21 -9.03
N GLU A 26 -17.87 3.76 -8.02
CA GLU A 26 -16.68 4.47 -7.52
C GLU A 26 -15.56 4.53 -8.57
N LEU A 27 -15.28 3.43 -9.27
CA LEU A 27 -14.32 3.36 -10.37
C LEU A 27 -14.68 4.29 -11.53
N ALA A 28 -15.96 4.56 -11.74
CA ALA A 28 -16.44 5.32 -12.88
C ALA A 28 -16.68 6.82 -12.60
N GLN A 29 -16.46 7.29 -11.38
CA GLN A 29 -16.75 8.68 -10.98
C GLN A 29 -16.06 9.74 -11.84
N VAL A 30 -14.83 9.47 -12.30
CA VAL A 30 -14.02 10.46 -13.04
C VAL A 30 -14.26 10.39 -14.55
N LYS A 31 -14.32 9.18 -15.12
CA LYS A 31 -14.48 8.95 -16.56
C LYS A 31 -15.73 8.10 -16.85
N PRO A 32 -16.96 8.55 -16.50
CA PRO A 32 -18.16 7.71 -16.59
C PRO A 32 -18.40 7.13 -17.99
N ASP A 33 -18.13 7.90 -19.04
CA ASP A 33 -18.40 7.50 -20.44
C ASP A 33 -17.60 6.28 -20.91
N VAL A 34 -16.48 5.94 -20.25
CA VAL A 34 -15.71 4.72 -20.58
C VAL A 34 -16.18 3.49 -19.80
N TRP A 35 -17.03 3.70 -18.80
CA TRP A 35 -17.55 2.68 -17.89
C TRP A 35 -19.02 2.33 -18.17
N PHE A 36 -19.86 3.30 -18.53
CA PHE A 36 -21.29 3.11 -18.75
C PHE A 36 -21.70 3.29 -20.20
N THR A 37 -22.79 2.63 -20.59
CA THR A 37 -23.49 2.91 -21.86
C THR A 37 -24.61 3.95 -21.73
N ASP A 38 -25.00 4.30 -20.50
CA ASP A 38 -26.15 5.17 -20.25
C ASP A 38 -25.74 6.62 -20.02
N ASN A 39 -26.51 7.55 -20.60
CA ASN A 39 -26.33 8.99 -20.46
C ASN A 39 -26.93 9.57 -19.15
N ARG A 40 -27.21 8.72 -18.14
CA ARG A 40 -27.83 9.19 -16.88
C ARG A 40 -26.78 9.94 -16.07
N SER A 41 -27.12 11.14 -15.59
CA SER A 41 -26.29 11.86 -14.65
C SER A 41 -26.18 11.05 -13.35
N ILE A 42 -24.99 10.55 -13.05
CA ILE A 42 -24.74 9.88 -11.79
C ILE A 42 -24.68 10.96 -10.72
N GLU A 43 -25.58 10.89 -9.75
CA GLU A 43 -25.40 11.68 -8.54
C GLU A 43 -24.07 11.26 -7.92
N ARG A 44 -23.12 12.22 -7.84
CA ARG A 44 -21.91 12.00 -7.03
C ARG A 44 -22.38 11.47 -5.69
N ILE A 45 -21.77 10.38 -5.24
CA ILE A 45 -22.09 9.76 -3.97
C ILE A 45 -21.90 10.81 -2.89
N LYS A 46 -23.00 11.47 -2.49
CA LYS A 46 -23.06 12.49 -1.45
C LYS A 46 -23.10 11.78 -0.10
N GLN A 47 -22.24 10.78 0.11
CA GLN A 47 -21.90 10.45 1.47
C GLN A 47 -21.04 11.61 1.97
N LYS A 48 -21.71 12.65 2.50
CA LYS A 48 -21.16 13.39 3.64
C LYS A 48 -21.02 12.34 4.73
N HIS A 49 -19.93 11.56 4.66
CA HIS A 49 -19.48 10.87 5.83
C HIS A 49 -19.21 11.99 6.83
N LEU A 50 -20.03 12.07 7.88
CA LEU A 50 -19.57 12.57 9.16
C LEU A 50 -18.46 11.63 9.65
N HIS A 51 -17.37 11.49 8.89
CA HIS A 51 -16.08 11.23 9.45
C HIS A 51 -15.77 12.52 10.19
N ILE A 52 -16.08 12.51 11.48
CA ILE A 52 -15.60 13.51 12.40
C ILE A 52 -14.10 13.64 12.09
N ASP A 53 -13.63 14.83 11.70
CA ASP A 53 -12.21 15.11 11.40
C ASP A 53 -11.26 14.59 12.49
N LEU A 54 -11.83 14.34 13.68
CA LEU A 54 -11.24 13.64 14.80
C LEU A 54 -10.62 12.27 14.48
N LEU A 55 -11.23 11.39 13.68
CA LEU A 55 -10.65 10.04 13.46
C LEU A 55 -9.32 10.10 12.66
N PRO A 56 -9.26 10.76 11.49
CA PRO A 56 -7.99 11.01 10.81
C PRO A 56 -6.99 11.77 11.68
N LEU A 57 -7.45 12.77 12.44
CA LEU A 57 -6.61 13.55 13.34
C LEU A 57 -5.99 12.67 14.44
N LEU A 58 -6.78 11.81 15.10
CA LEU A 58 -6.30 10.88 16.11
C LEU A 58 -5.34 9.84 15.52
N GLY A 59 -5.60 9.40 14.27
CA GLY A 59 -4.67 8.58 13.50
C GLY A 59 -3.30 9.25 13.37
N LYS A 60 -3.28 10.48 12.84
CA LYS A 60 -2.07 11.28 12.68
C LYS A 60 -1.35 11.54 14.01
N ILE A 61 -2.08 11.87 15.07
CA ILE A 61 -1.49 12.09 16.40
C ILE A 61 -0.77 10.83 16.89
N PHE A 62 -1.39 9.67 16.73
CA PHE A 62 -0.78 8.40 17.15
C PHE A 62 0.44 8.04 16.29
N GLU A 63 0.36 8.22 14.98
CA GLU A 63 1.46 8.01 14.04
C GLU A 63 2.69 8.87 14.40
N GLN A 64 2.50 10.18 14.57
CA GLN A 64 3.57 11.10 14.99
C GLN A 64 4.13 10.74 16.36
N LYS A 65 3.29 10.21 17.25
CA LYS A 65 3.73 9.69 18.53
C LYS A 65 4.69 8.50 18.34
N VAL A 66 4.32 7.50 17.54
CA VAL A 66 5.22 6.37 17.20
C VAL A 66 6.54 6.89 16.60
N TYR A 67 6.47 7.81 15.65
CA TYR A 67 7.67 8.40 15.04
C TYR A 67 8.60 9.04 16.06
N SER A 68 8.09 9.75 17.06
CA SER A 68 8.92 10.36 18.12
C SER A 68 9.78 9.36 18.91
N HIS A 69 9.39 8.08 18.93
CA HIS A 69 10.22 7.01 19.48
C HIS A 69 11.20 6.48 18.43
N LEU A 70 10.75 6.28 17.19
CA LEU A 70 11.56 5.73 16.10
C LEU A 70 12.74 6.63 15.73
N VAL A 71 12.56 7.95 15.65
CA VAL A 71 13.61 8.90 15.21
C VAL A 71 14.87 8.90 16.07
N LYS A 72 14.85 8.22 17.22
CA LYS A 72 16.01 8.04 18.11
C LYS A 72 16.94 6.92 17.65
N TYR A 73 16.52 6.08 16.71
CA TYR A 73 17.33 4.98 16.20
C TYR A 73 18.34 5.43 15.15
N ASN A 74 19.49 4.76 15.16
CA ASN A 74 20.44 4.88 14.06
C ASN A 74 19.82 4.31 12.78
N GLY A 75 20.10 4.93 11.63
CA GLY A 75 19.59 4.49 10.33
C GLY A 75 18.16 4.93 10.01
N VAL A 76 17.49 5.72 10.86
CA VAL A 76 16.17 6.29 10.52
C VAL A 76 16.35 7.55 9.66
N LYS A 77 15.69 7.59 8.50
CA LYS A 77 15.64 8.72 7.59
C LYS A 77 14.22 9.27 7.57
N PHE A 78 14.12 10.58 7.70
CA PHE A 78 12.85 11.30 7.74
C PHE A 78 13.09 12.78 7.42
N ASN A 79 12.05 13.47 6.97
CA ASN A 79 12.03 14.93 6.89
C ASN A 79 11.22 15.50 8.06
N VAL A 80 11.45 16.76 8.41
CA VAL A 80 10.81 17.42 9.56
C VAL A 80 10.18 18.73 9.12
N LYS A 81 8.92 18.94 9.51
CA LYS A 81 8.18 20.20 9.34
C LYS A 81 8.69 21.28 10.29
N GLU A 82 8.28 22.52 10.03
CA GLU A 82 8.55 23.64 10.95
C GLU A 82 8.02 23.41 12.38
N ASN A 83 6.95 22.62 12.53
CA ASN A 83 6.35 22.28 13.82
C ASN A 83 7.00 21.06 14.51
N GLY A 84 8.04 20.45 13.92
CA GLY A 84 8.73 19.29 14.46
C GLY A 84 8.10 17.92 14.13
N GLU A 85 6.97 17.89 13.42
CA GLU A 85 6.36 16.64 12.94
C GLU A 85 7.17 16.05 11.79
N VAL A 86 7.14 14.71 11.65
CA VAL A 86 7.68 14.03 10.47
C VAL A 86 6.87 14.43 9.24
N ASP A 87 7.57 14.77 8.16
CA ASP A 87 6.98 15.17 6.89
C ASP A 87 7.21 14.15 5.78
N GLU A 88 6.38 14.26 4.74
CA GLU A 88 6.53 13.51 3.51
C GLU A 88 7.87 13.79 2.82
N THR A 89 8.47 12.73 2.30
CA THR A 89 9.71 12.79 1.51
C THR A 89 9.53 12.00 0.23
N TYR A 90 9.79 12.62 -0.92
CA TYR A 90 9.63 11.93 -2.20
C TYR A 90 10.81 10.99 -2.48
N LEU A 91 10.53 9.69 -2.53
CA LEU A 91 11.46 8.62 -2.86
C LEU A 91 11.56 8.45 -4.37
N ASN A 92 12.68 8.90 -4.94
CA ASN A 92 13.00 8.78 -6.36
C ASN A 92 14.17 7.82 -6.60
N PRO A 93 14.51 7.48 -7.86
CA PRO A 93 15.57 6.50 -8.14
C PRO A 93 16.95 6.94 -7.66
N LEU A 94 17.21 8.26 -7.58
CA LEU A 94 18.47 8.79 -7.06
C LEU A 94 18.60 8.52 -5.55
N ILE A 95 17.53 8.74 -4.78
CA ILE A 95 17.51 8.45 -3.35
C ILE A 95 17.65 6.94 -3.12
N PHE A 96 16.96 6.10 -3.89
CA PHE A 96 17.19 4.65 -3.84
C PHE A 96 18.65 4.27 -4.09
N GLY A 97 19.32 4.94 -5.03
CA GLY A 97 20.76 4.77 -5.28
C GLY A 97 21.59 5.11 -4.05
N GLN A 98 21.33 6.25 -3.40
CA GLN A 98 22.03 6.66 -2.17
C GLN A 98 21.82 5.66 -1.02
N LEU A 99 20.58 5.19 -0.84
CA LEU A 99 20.24 4.20 0.19
C LEU A 99 20.92 2.85 -0.09
N TYR A 100 21.02 2.45 -1.36
CA TYR A 100 21.76 1.26 -1.76
C TYR A 100 23.25 1.40 -1.46
N ASP A 101 23.85 2.55 -1.78
CA ASP A 101 25.27 2.81 -1.51
C ASP A 101 25.56 2.79 0.00
N GLU A 102 24.63 3.26 0.83
CA GLU A 102 24.75 3.17 2.30
C GLU A 102 24.70 1.71 2.79
N LEU A 103 23.74 0.92 2.30
CA LEU A 103 23.54 -0.48 2.68
C LEU A 103 24.64 -1.39 2.17
N ILE A 104 25.14 -1.21 0.94
CA ILE A 104 26.20 -2.08 0.39
C ILE A 104 27.53 -1.90 1.12
N ASN A 105 27.76 -0.71 1.69
CA ASN A 105 28.92 -0.44 2.54
C ASN A 105 28.74 -0.98 3.98
N ASN A 106 27.49 -1.12 4.45
CA ASN A 106 27.15 -1.62 5.78
C ASN A 106 26.04 -2.69 5.71
N PRO A 107 26.29 -3.87 5.10
CA PRO A 107 25.24 -4.82 4.73
C PRO A 107 24.53 -5.50 5.92
N SER A 108 25.04 -5.32 7.13
CA SER A 108 24.40 -5.78 8.37
C SER A 108 23.41 -4.78 8.98
N GLU A 109 23.38 -3.55 8.48
CA GLU A 109 22.48 -2.50 8.95
C GLU A 109 21.17 -2.50 8.15
N ASP A 110 20.14 -1.90 8.74
CA ASP A 110 18.88 -1.61 8.06
C ASP A 110 18.63 -0.10 8.12
N ILE A 111 17.92 0.40 7.11
CA ILE A 111 17.47 1.79 7.03
C ILE A 111 15.95 1.81 7.22
N ILE A 112 15.47 2.69 8.08
CA ILE A 112 14.04 2.92 8.31
C ILE A 112 13.67 4.26 7.69
N LEU A 113 12.72 4.26 6.76
CA LEU A 113 12.21 5.45 6.11
C LEU A 113 10.82 5.78 6.67
N LEU A 114 10.62 7.01 7.15
CA LEU A 114 9.32 7.47 7.66
C LEU A 114 8.66 8.44 6.67
N GLU A 115 7.41 8.20 6.31
CA GLU A 115 6.62 9.04 5.38
C GLU A 115 7.25 9.20 3.98
N PHE A 116 7.99 8.20 3.50
CA PHE A 116 8.53 8.23 2.15
C PHE A 116 7.46 7.87 1.11
N GLN A 117 7.24 8.76 0.15
CA GLN A 117 6.24 8.62 -0.90
C GLN A 117 6.89 8.30 -2.26
N TYR A 118 6.22 7.51 -3.09
CA TYR A 118 6.70 7.15 -4.42
C TYR A 118 5.55 7.17 -5.44
N GLU A 119 5.87 7.47 -6.70
CA GLU A 119 4.91 7.37 -7.80
C GLU A 119 4.51 5.92 -8.05
N THR A 120 3.25 5.71 -8.43
CA THR A 120 2.83 4.39 -8.93
C THR A 120 3.00 4.36 -10.45
N PRO A 121 3.79 3.44 -10.99
CA PRO A 121 3.99 3.31 -12.44
C PRO A 121 2.70 3.17 -13.23
N GLU A 122 2.64 3.79 -14.42
CA GLU A 122 1.47 3.68 -15.30
C GLU A 122 1.21 2.23 -15.72
N TYR A 123 2.27 1.46 -15.97
CA TYR A 123 2.12 0.09 -16.44
C TYR A 123 1.44 -0.83 -15.41
N PHE A 124 1.59 -0.56 -14.11
CA PHE A 124 0.87 -1.29 -13.06
C PHE A 124 -0.64 -1.18 -13.25
N PHE A 125 -1.14 0.01 -13.60
CA PHE A 125 -2.56 0.21 -13.88
C PHE A 125 -2.96 -0.36 -15.23
N ASN A 126 -2.07 -0.42 -16.22
CA ASN A 126 -2.35 -1.10 -17.49
C ASN A 126 -2.53 -2.62 -17.30
N GLU A 127 -1.91 -3.23 -16.30
CA GLU A 127 -2.15 -4.64 -15.96
C GLU A 127 -3.57 -4.87 -15.38
N ILE A 128 -4.06 -3.92 -14.57
CA ILE A 128 -5.40 -3.96 -13.98
C ILE A 128 -6.48 -3.55 -15.01
N PHE A 129 -6.17 -2.53 -15.80
CA PHE A 129 -7.03 -1.88 -16.79
C PHE A 129 -6.41 -1.95 -18.19
N PRO A 130 -6.28 -3.15 -18.79
CA PRO A 130 -5.66 -3.27 -20.11
C PRO A 130 -6.38 -2.41 -21.15
N PRO A 131 -5.65 -1.72 -22.05
CA PRO A 131 -6.24 -0.92 -23.11
C PRO A 131 -7.25 -1.72 -23.94
N LYS A 132 -8.38 -1.10 -24.31
CA LYS A 132 -9.43 -1.76 -25.11
C LYS A 132 -9.94 -0.84 -26.22
N ASN A 133 -10.06 -1.39 -27.44
CA ASN A 133 -10.61 -0.69 -28.60
C ASN A 133 -10.04 0.74 -28.78
N LYS A 134 -10.91 1.76 -28.68
CA LYS A 134 -10.57 3.19 -28.80
C LYS A 134 -10.08 3.83 -27.50
N VAL A 135 -10.20 3.15 -26.36
CA VAL A 135 -9.78 3.67 -25.05
C VAL A 135 -8.38 3.18 -24.74
N LYS A 136 -7.39 4.06 -24.97
CA LYS A 136 -5.98 3.80 -24.67
C LYS A 136 -5.55 4.28 -23.29
N GLU A 137 -6.30 5.21 -22.70
CA GLU A 137 -5.99 5.75 -21.39
C GLU A 137 -6.54 4.88 -20.26
N ILE A 138 -5.85 4.91 -19.11
CA ILE A 138 -6.34 4.31 -17.87
C ILE A 138 -7.68 4.96 -17.48
N PRO A 139 -8.71 4.15 -17.16
CA PRO A 139 -10.08 4.63 -16.98
C PRO A 139 -10.37 5.19 -15.59
N VAL A 140 -9.33 5.38 -14.77
CA VAL A 140 -9.40 5.85 -13.38
C VAL A 140 -8.29 6.87 -13.12
N ASN A 141 -8.48 7.71 -12.11
CA ASN A 141 -7.40 8.51 -11.54
C ASN A 141 -6.77 7.76 -10.37
N TYR A 142 -5.44 7.76 -10.36
CA TYR A 142 -4.60 7.17 -9.33
C TYR A 142 -3.54 8.18 -8.90
N GLY A 143 -2.83 7.89 -7.81
CA GLY A 143 -1.79 8.77 -7.31
C GLY A 143 -0.62 8.01 -6.69
N GLU A 144 0.21 8.78 -6.02
CA GLU A 144 1.37 8.32 -5.28
C GLU A 144 0.95 7.45 -4.09
N GLN A 145 1.88 6.59 -3.66
CA GLN A 145 1.75 5.81 -2.44
C GLN A 145 2.67 6.36 -1.39
N ARG A 146 2.20 6.38 -0.14
CA ARG A 146 2.98 6.78 1.03
C ARG A 146 2.67 5.82 2.18
N PRO A 147 3.46 4.75 2.31
CA PRO A 147 3.46 3.93 3.50
C PRO A 147 4.06 4.70 4.67
N ASP A 148 3.60 4.40 5.88
CA ASP A 148 4.04 5.09 7.09
C ASP A 148 5.51 4.76 7.41
N ILE A 149 5.88 3.48 7.30
CA ILE A 149 7.24 2.99 7.51
C ILE A 149 7.66 2.07 6.35
N ILE A 150 8.83 2.33 5.77
CA ILE A 150 9.52 1.42 4.86
C ILE A 150 10.85 1.00 5.52
N ILE A 151 11.11 -0.30 5.59
CA ILE A 151 12.37 -0.83 6.12
C ILE A 151 13.17 -1.41 4.94
N LEU A 152 14.42 -0.99 4.80
CA LEU A 152 15.35 -1.47 3.78
C LEU A 152 16.51 -2.19 4.45
N GLY A 153 16.75 -3.44 4.10
CA GLY A 153 17.88 -4.18 4.64
C GLY A 153 17.67 -5.68 4.65
N ASN A 154 18.60 -6.38 5.29
CA ASN A 154 18.70 -7.84 5.26
C ASN A 154 18.80 -8.47 6.65
N SER A 155 18.68 -7.70 7.73
CA SER A 155 18.80 -8.25 9.09
C SER A 155 17.76 -9.33 9.39
N PHE A 156 16.60 -9.29 8.72
CA PHE A 156 15.53 -10.26 8.87
C PHE A 156 15.78 -11.59 8.16
N ASN A 157 16.79 -11.69 7.28
CA ASN A 157 17.11 -12.96 6.59
C ASN A 157 17.42 -14.09 7.58
N LYS A 158 17.98 -13.79 8.75
CA LYS A 158 18.28 -14.79 9.79
C LYS A 158 17.03 -15.38 10.46
N ARG A 159 15.86 -14.75 10.30
CA ARG A 159 14.60 -15.13 10.97
C ARG A 159 13.76 -16.15 10.19
N LYS A 160 14.12 -16.44 8.93
CA LYS A 160 13.44 -17.41 8.08
C LYS A 160 14.46 -18.29 7.38
N GLU A 161 14.07 -19.53 7.10
CA GLU A 161 14.89 -20.43 6.28
C GLU A 161 14.97 -19.96 4.83
N LYS A 162 13.88 -19.35 4.32
CA LYS A 162 13.74 -18.90 2.94
C LYS A 162 13.31 -17.45 2.90
N THR A 163 13.98 -16.68 2.05
CA THR A 163 13.58 -15.31 1.72
C THR A 163 12.79 -15.32 0.43
N LEU A 164 11.56 -14.83 0.48
CA LEU A 164 10.62 -14.81 -0.64
C LEU A 164 10.34 -13.37 -1.06
N GLU A 165 10.35 -13.10 -2.37
CA GLU A 165 10.05 -11.78 -2.93
C GLU A 165 8.77 -11.78 -3.78
N LEU A 166 8.10 -10.63 -3.82
CA LEU A 166 7.00 -10.32 -4.73
C LEU A 166 7.54 -9.70 -6.01
N LEU A 167 7.19 -10.28 -7.16
CA LEU A 167 7.54 -9.77 -8.48
C LEU A 167 6.46 -8.80 -9.01
N SER A 168 6.81 -7.99 -10.00
CA SER A 168 5.93 -6.99 -10.60
C SER A 168 4.68 -7.57 -11.27
N ASP A 169 4.73 -8.83 -11.68
CA ASP A 169 3.57 -9.58 -12.21
C ASP A 169 2.65 -10.16 -11.11
N GLY A 170 2.99 -9.95 -9.83
CA GLY A 170 2.27 -10.47 -8.67
C GLY A 170 2.64 -11.91 -8.29
N THR A 171 3.58 -12.53 -9.00
CA THR A 171 4.11 -13.85 -8.62
C THR A 171 5.17 -13.75 -7.54
N ILE A 172 5.51 -14.90 -6.94
CA ILE A 172 6.46 -14.99 -5.82
C ILE A 172 7.58 -15.93 -6.21
N ARG A 173 8.80 -15.59 -5.84
CA ARG A 173 9.94 -16.50 -5.95
C ARG A 173 10.82 -16.46 -4.71
N GLU A 174 11.64 -17.48 -4.58
CA GLU A 174 12.72 -17.51 -3.60
C GLU A 174 13.91 -16.69 -4.10
N VAL A 175 14.39 -15.77 -3.25
CA VAL A 175 15.59 -14.99 -3.50
C VAL A 175 16.79 -15.88 -3.22
N GLN A 176 17.64 -16.06 -4.22
CA GLN A 176 18.81 -16.93 -4.10
C GLN A 176 19.83 -16.34 -3.12
N GLY A 177 20.52 -17.19 -2.35
CA GLY A 177 21.50 -16.74 -1.37
C GLY A 177 22.61 -15.85 -1.96
N SER A 178 22.99 -16.08 -3.22
CA SER A 178 23.95 -15.23 -3.93
C SER A 178 23.45 -13.81 -4.18
N GLU A 179 22.13 -13.63 -4.35
CA GLU A 179 21.50 -12.34 -4.58
C GLU A 179 21.41 -11.52 -3.27
N LEU A 180 21.30 -12.17 -2.10
CA LEU A 180 21.22 -11.50 -0.80
C LEU A 180 22.50 -10.74 -0.39
N ASN A 181 23.61 -10.99 -1.08
CA ASN A 181 24.86 -10.26 -0.86
C ASN A 181 24.90 -8.91 -1.60
N SER A 182 24.04 -8.72 -2.60
CA SER A 182 24.02 -7.54 -3.46
C SER A 182 22.65 -6.90 -3.60
N ARG A 183 21.61 -7.48 -3.03
CA ARG A 183 20.24 -6.96 -3.01
C ARG A 183 19.73 -6.85 -1.58
N PHE A 184 18.97 -5.80 -1.30
CA PHE A 184 18.37 -5.55 0.01
C PHE A 184 16.86 -5.70 -0.03
N GLY A 185 16.32 -6.36 0.99
CA GLY A 185 14.88 -6.54 1.13
C GLY A 185 14.17 -5.25 1.52
N ILE A 186 12.94 -5.08 1.06
CA ILE A 186 12.05 -4.01 1.45
C ILE A 186 10.84 -4.59 2.17
N ASN A 187 10.54 -4.05 3.35
CA ASN A 187 9.32 -4.31 4.11
C ASN A 187 8.53 -3.03 4.33
N ILE A 188 7.21 -3.19 4.52
CA ILE A 188 6.29 -2.10 4.79
C ILE A 188 5.55 -2.36 6.09
N ILE A 189 5.57 -1.38 6.99
CA ILE A 189 4.75 -1.36 8.19
C ILE A 189 3.87 -0.11 8.14
N ASP A 190 2.59 -0.31 8.40
CA ASP A 190 1.59 0.75 8.38
C ASP A 190 1.02 0.92 9.79
N ILE A 191 0.99 2.16 10.29
CA ILE A 191 0.61 2.50 11.66
C ILE A 191 -0.88 2.78 11.69
N LYS A 192 -1.63 2.04 12.50
CA LYS A 192 -3.07 2.27 12.67
C LYS A 192 -3.39 2.54 14.13
N ASN A 193 -4.09 3.65 14.37
CA ASN A 193 -4.67 3.98 15.67
C ASN A 193 -5.93 3.13 15.96
N ILE A 194 -5.76 1.81 15.98
CA ILE A 194 -6.77 0.80 16.28
C ILE A 194 -6.16 -0.26 17.17
N ARG A 195 -6.96 -0.88 18.02
CA ARG A 195 -6.48 -1.97 18.89
C ARG A 195 -6.15 -3.21 18.05
N GLU A 196 -5.24 -4.02 18.56
CA GLU A 196 -4.75 -5.25 17.93
C GLU A 196 -5.88 -6.19 17.49
N ASP A 197 -6.86 -6.43 18.37
CA ASP A 197 -8.04 -7.28 18.15
C ASP A 197 -8.99 -6.76 17.05
N HIS A 198 -8.81 -5.53 16.60
CA HIS A 198 -9.57 -4.90 15.52
C HIS A 198 -8.81 -4.80 14.19
N ILE A 199 -7.56 -5.27 14.14
CA ILE A 199 -6.82 -5.42 12.88
C ILE A 199 -7.41 -6.61 12.12
N GLY A 200 -7.90 -6.33 10.91
CA GLY A 200 -8.52 -7.32 10.07
C GLY A 200 -8.08 -7.21 8.62
N LYS A 201 -8.78 -7.96 7.77
CA LYS A 201 -8.44 -8.11 6.35
C LYS A 201 -8.30 -6.77 5.62
N LYS A 202 -9.17 -5.81 5.94
CA LYS A 202 -9.26 -4.52 5.24
C LYS A 202 -7.98 -3.68 5.37
N GLN A 203 -7.27 -3.76 6.50
CA GLN A 203 -6.00 -3.05 6.70
C GLN A 203 -4.87 -3.69 5.91
N PHE A 204 -4.85 -5.02 5.81
CA PHE A 204 -3.82 -5.74 5.06
C PHE A 204 -3.91 -5.56 3.54
N ILE A 205 -5.10 -5.27 3.01
CA ILE A 205 -5.27 -4.94 1.58
C ILE A 205 -4.51 -3.67 1.18
N GLU A 206 -4.42 -2.69 2.08
CA GLU A 206 -3.62 -1.48 1.86
C GLU A 206 -2.12 -1.82 1.76
N ILE A 207 -1.61 -2.65 2.67
CA ILE A 207 -0.21 -3.11 2.62
C ILE A 207 0.07 -3.86 1.32
N LEU A 208 -0.79 -4.81 0.94
CA LEU A 208 -0.61 -5.57 -0.31
C LEU A 208 -0.63 -4.66 -1.54
N PHE A 209 -1.43 -3.60 -1.52
CA PHE A 209 -1.42 -2.59 -2.56
C PHE A 209 -0.06 -1.89 -2.63
N TYR A 210 0.48 -1.43 -1.49
CA TYR A 210 1.81 -0.84 -1.45
C TYR A 210 2.91 -1.78 -1.95
N LEU A 211 2.90 -3.05 -1.51
CA LEU A 211 3.92 -4.01 -1.91
C LEU A 211 3.92 -4.22 -3.43
N TRP A 212 2.73 -4.34 -4.04
CA TRP A 212 2.63 -4.56 -5.49
C TRP A 212 3.00 -3.30 -6.30
N THR A 213 2.57 -2.12 -5.87
CA THR A 213 2.97 -0.87 -6.53
C THR A 213 4.46 -0.60 -6.37
N LEU A 214 5.06 -0.98 -5.23
CA LEU A 214 6.49 -0.78 -4.98
C LEU A 214 7.36 -1.72 -5.81
N THR A 215 7.05 -3.03 -5.87
CA THR A 215 7.80 -3.94 -6.77
C THR A 215 7.65 -3.51 -8.24
N SER A 216 6.50 -2.92 -8.57
CA SER A 216 6.29 -2.35 -9.90
C SER A 216 7.20 -1.14 -10.13
N TYR A 217 7.29 -0.25 -9.15
CA TYR A 217 8.17 0.92 -9.19
C TYR A 217 9.65 0.53 -9.37
N LEU A 218 10.14 -0.43 -8.58
CA LEU A 218 11.50 -0.93 -8.70
C LEU A 218 11.79 -1.50 -10.10
N SER A 219 10.82 -2.19 -10.70
CA SER A 219 10.97 -2.75 -12.03
C SER A 219 11.00 -1.68 -13.13
N GLU A 220 10.18 -0.63 -13.06
CA GLU A 220 10.20 0.48 -14.04
C GLU A 220 11.54 1.18 -14.07
N HIS A 221 12.07 1.45 -12.88
CA HIS A 221 13.29 2.22 -12.68
C HIS A 221 14.57 1.37 -12.66
N LYS A 222 14.46 0.07 -12.98
CA LYS A 222 15.58 -0.88 -13.03
C LYS A 222 16.37 -0.93 -11.72
N LEU A 223 15.66 -0.97 -10.60
CA LEU A 223 16.22 -1.08 -9.25
C LEU A 223 16.15 -2.51 -8.69
N ASN A 224 15.60 -3.46 -9.46
CA ASN A 224 15.45 -4.86 -9.06
C ASN A 224 16.79 -5.57 -8.82
N ASP A 225 17.89 -5.10 -9.40
CA ASP A 225 19.25 -5.60 -9.14
C ASP A 225 19.82 -5.14 -7.79
N LYS A 226 19.16 -4.16 -7.14
CA LYS A 226 19.56 -3.56 -5.85
C LYS A 226 18.59 -3.87 -4.72
N PHE A 227 17.31 -3.96 -5.04
CA PHE A 227 16.25 -4.14 -4.05
C PHE A 227 15.26 -5.24 -4.45
N PHE A 228 14.55 -5.78 -3.46
CA PHE A 228 13.41 -6.66 -3.65
C PHE A 228 12.34 -6.41 -2.60
N VAL A 229 11.07 -6.54 -2.97
CA VAL A 229 9.97 -6.44 -2.01
C VAL A 229 9.74 -7.80 -1.37
N ARG A 230 9.89 -7.88 -0.04
CA ARG A 230 9.68 -9.10 0.72
C ARG A 230 8.20 -9.36 0.93
N ILE A 231 7.82 -10.64 1.02
CA ILE A 231 6.44 -11.01 1.38
C ILE A 231 6.25 -11.18 2.89
N ASP A 232 7.32 -11.43 3.63
CA ASP A 232 7.34 -11.59 5.09
C ASP A 232 7.58 -10.25 5.80
N PHE A 233 7.39 -10.20 7.13
CA PHE A 233 7.66 -9.04 8.00
C PHE A 233 6.97 -7.72 7.63
N ASN A 234 5.98 -7.76 6.73
CA ASN A 234 5.07 -6.64 6.49
C ASN A 234 3.91 -6.72 7.48
N GLY A 235 3.36 -5.59 7.91
CA GLY A 235 2.26 -5.64 8.85
C GLY A 235 1.73 -4.30 9.32
N ILE A 236 0.82 -4.38 10.30
CA ILE A 236 0.19 -3.21 10.91
C ILE A 236 0.75 -3.02 12.31
N PHE A 237 1.22 -1.81 12.62
CA PHE A 237 1.58 -1.42 13.98
C PHE A 237 0.32 -0.83 14.66
N PRO A 238 -0.32 -1.54 15.61
CA PRO A 238 -1.56 -1.10 16.24
C PRO A 238 -1.35 0.03 17.26
N GLN A 239 -2.46 0.49 17.81
CA GLN A 239 -2.50 1.41 18.93
C GLN A 239 -1.90 0.77 20.18
N TYR A 240 -0.83 1.39 20.69
CA TYR A 240 -0.24 1.08 21.98
C TYR A 240 -0.21 2.31 22.90
N ASN A 241 -0.11 2.06 24.20
CA ASN A 241 0.05 3.11 25.20
C ASN A 241 1.52 3.59 25.25
N GLU A 242 1.76 4.69 25.98
CA GLU A 242 3.11 5.27 26.14
C GLU A 242 4.14 4.28 26.70
N ASP A 243 3.72 3.43 27.64
CA ASP A 243 4.64 2.53 28.34
C ASP A 243 5.18 1.44 27.40
N ILE A 244 4.34 0.94 26.49
CA ILE A 244 4.76 0.02 25.42
C ILE A 244 5.61 0.75 24.38
N LEU A 245 5.24 1.96 23.96
CA LEU A 245 6.05 2.70 22.97
C LEU A 245 7.45 3.03 23.47
N LYS A 246 7.63 3.20 24.79
CA LYS A 246 8.95 3.39 25.40
C LYS A 246 9.86 2.17 25.29
N THR A 247 9.34 0.97 25.05
CA THR A 247 10.15 -0.24 24.86
C THR A 247 10.68 -0.39 23.45
N LEU A 248 10.31 0.52 22.53
CA LEU A 248 10.89 0.60 21.21
C LEU A 248 12.37 1.03 21.36
N HIS A 249 13.28 0.04 21.37
CA HIS A 249 14.74 0.23 21.40
C HIS A 249 15.47 -0.29 20.16
N SER A 250 14.81 -1.10 19.33
CA SER A 250 15.37 -1.74 18.16
C SER A 250 14.30 -2.00 17.08
N LEU A 251 14.77 -2.37 15.89
CA LEU A 251 13.91 -2.85 14.81
C LEU A 251 13.16 -4.14 15.19
N ASP A 252 13.79 -4.98 16.02
CA ASP A 252 13.18 -6.21 16.52
C ASP A 252 11.96 -5.89 17.40
N ASP A 253 12.02 -4.83 18.22
CA ASP A 253 10.87 -4.39 19.03
C ASP A 253 9.70 -3.90 18.17
N ILE A 254 9.99 -3.23 17.04
CA ILE A 254 8.95 -2.81 16.08
C ILE A 254 8.26 -4.05 15.50
N LEU A 255 9.04 -5.05 15.06
CA LEU A 255 8.50 -6.26 14.47
C LEU A 255 7.67 -7.07 15.48
N ASP A 256 8.12 -7.18 16.72
CA ASP A 256 7.44 -7.95 17.76
C ASP A 256 6.10 -7.29 18.16
N LEU A 257 6.00 -5.98 18.01
CA LEU A 257 4.77 -5.20 18.21
C LEU A 257 3.94 -5.04 16.92
N THR A 258 4.38 -5.60 15.79
CA THR A 258 3.67 -5.51 14.52
C THR A 258 2.81 -6.75 14.29
N ILE A 259 1.53 -6.54 13.97
CA ILE A 259 0.65 -7.62 13.53
C ILE A 259 0.97 -7.95 12.09
N GLN A 260 1.69 -9.06 11.91
CA GLN A 260 2.21 -9.46 10.61
C GLN A 260 1.11 -9.90 9.65
N LEU A 261 1.30 -9.54 8.39
CA LEU A 261 0.48 -9.96 7.27
C LEU A 261 0.51 -11.49 7.13
N ASN A 262 -0.66 -12.13 7.27
CA ASN A 262 -0.81 -13.51 6.81
C ASN A 262 -0.89 -13.54 5.28
N TRP A 263 0.26 -13.78 4.66
CA TRP A 263 0.43 -13.64 3.21
C TRP A 263 -0.57 -14.48 2.40
N GLU A 264 -0.65 -15.80 2.64
CA GLU A 264 -1.45 -16.71 1.82
C GLU A 264 -2.92 -16.28 1.76
N GLN A 265 -3.50 -15.97 2.93
CA GLN A 265 -4.91 -15.61 3.03
C GLN A 265 -5.19 -14.23 2.43
N MET A 266 -4.34 -13.24 2.74
CA MET A 266 -4.59 -11.85 2.34
C MET A 266 -4.26 -11.62 0.86
N HIS A 267 -3.19 -12.25 0.35
CA HIS A 267 -2.80 -12.16 -1.06
C HIS A 267 -3.90 -12.71 -1.98
N GLN A 268 -4.50 -13.86 -1.63
CA GLN A 268 -5.61 -14.41 -2.40
C GLN A 268 -6.83 -13.47 -2.41
N ALA A 269 -7.19 -12.90 -1.25
CA ALA A 269 -8.29 -11.94 -1.17
C ALA A 269 -8.02 -10.70 -2.05
N PHE A 270 -6.80 -10.18 -2.02
CA PHE A 270 -6.38 -9.05 -2.84
C PHE A 270 -6.43 -9.37 -4.35
N LEU A 271 -5.88 -10.50 -4.78
CA LEU A 271 -5.95 -10.94 -6.18
C LEU A 271 -7.39 -11.11 -6.65
N ASP A 272 -8.29 -11.61 -5.79
CA ASP A 272 -9.71 -11.73 -6.11
C ASP A 272 -10.37 -10.36 -6.32
N ILE A 273 -10.01 -9.35 -5.52
CA ILE A 273 -10.47 -7.96 -5.72
C ILE A 273 -9.99 -7.44 -7.07
N ILE A 274 -8.69 -7.54 -7.36
CA ILE A 274 -8.11 -7.07 -8.62
C ILE A 274 -8.73 -7.79 -9.83
N LYS A 275 -8.93 -9.11 -9.74
CA LYS A 275 -9.62 -9.90 -10.77
C LYS A 275 -11.06 -9.45 -11.00
N LYS A 276 -11.79 -9.09 -9.93
CA LYS A 276 -13.15 -8.54 -10.06
C LYS A 276 -13.14 -7.17 -10.75
N ILE A 277 -12.21 -6.29 -10.39
CA ILE A 277 -12.03 -4.98 -11.04
C ILE A 277 -11.71 -5.15 -12.53
N LYS A 278 -10.73 -6.01 -12.87
CA LYS A 278 -10.36 -6.31 -14.25
C LYS A 278 -11.54 -6.87 -15.06
N LYS A 279 -12.35 -7.75 -14.47
CA LYS A 279 -13.58 -8.27 -15.10
C LYS A 279 -14.63 -7.18 -15.35
N LEU A 280 -14.80 -6.24 -14.43
CA LEU A 280 -15.70 -5.09 -14.63
C LEU A 280 -15.20 -4.23 -15.79
N TRP A 281 -13.90 -3.95 -15.84
CA TRP A 281 -13.30 -3.15 -16.90
C TRP A 281 -13.39 -3.80 -18.29
N ILE A 282 -13.08 -5.09 -18.40
CA ILE A 282 -13.16 -5.84 -19.66
C ILE A 282 -14.57 -5.80 -20.25
N LYS A 283 -15.60 -5.85 -19.39
CA LYS A 283 -17.00 -5.81 -19.83
C LYS A 283 -17.45 -4.40 -20.22
N ALA A 284 -16.93 -3.38 -19.54
CA ALA A 284 -17.32 -2.00 -19.79
C ALA A 284 -17.09 -1.58 -21.27
N PRO A 285 -17.88 -0.64 -21.81
CA PRO A 285 -19.00 0.02 -21.16
C PRO A 285 -20.22 -0.92 -21.02
N ILE A 286 -20.91 -0.88 -19.87
CA ILE A 286 -22.13 -1.68 -19.60
C ILE A 286 -23.21 -0.86 -18.88
N PRO A 287 -24.50 -1.23 -19.00
CA PRO A 287 -25.55 -0.65 -18.16
C PRO A 287 -25.32 -0.96 -16.68
N ILE A 288 -25.57 0.00 -15.79
CA ILE A 288 -25.38 -0.17 -14.32
C ILE A 288 -26.21 -1.35 -13.80
N GLU A 289 -27.42 -1.52 -14.35
CA GLU A 289 -28.38 -2.58 -14.01
C GLU A 289 -27.83 -3.98 -14.26
N SER A 290 -26.87 -4.13 -15.19
CA SER A 290 -26.26 -5.42 -15.51
C SER A 290 -25.36 -5.96 -14.39
N ILE A 291 -25.00 -5.11 -13.41
CA ILE A 291 -24.20 -5.51 -12.25
C ILE A 291 -25.16 -5.79 -11.09
N PRO A 292 -25.19 -7.01 -10.53
CA PRO A 292 -26.15 -7.35 -9.49
C PRO A 292 -26.01 -6.45 -8.24
N VAL A 293 -27.15 -6.10 -7.65
CA VAL A 293 -27.21 -5.47 -6.32
C VAL A 293 -27.09 -6.58 -5.29
N ASN A 294 -26.08 -6.51 -4.43
CA ASN A 294 -26.15 -7.22 -3.17
C ASN A 294 -26.97 -6.33 -2.22
N ILE A 295 -28.09 -6.82 -1.69
CA ILE A 295 -28.88 -6.04 -0.74
C ILE A 295 -28.22 -6.16 0.64
N GLN A 296 -27.13 -5.41 0.83
CA GLN A 296 -26.52 -5.15 2.14
C GLN A 296 -26.58 -3.65 2.41
N ALA A 297 -26.57 -3.25 3.69
CA ALA A 297 -26.68 -1.83 4.05
C ALA A 297 -25.58 -0.94 3.44
N SER A 298 -24.44 -1.53 3.07
CA SER A 298 -23.29 -0.89 2.41
C SER A 298 -23.39 -0.82 0.88
N CYS A 299 -24.48 -1.30 0.28
CA CYS A 299 -24.68 -1.40 -1.17
C CYS A 299 -25.74 -0.44 -1.75
N GLY A 300 -26.23 0.51 -0.95
CA GLY A 300 -27.29 1.47 -1.33
C GLY A 300 -26.79 2.90 -1.38
#